data_AF-A0A7V5NBJ1-F1
#
_entry.id   AF-A0A7V5NBJ1-F1
#
_cell.length_a   1.000
_cell.length_b   1.000
_cell.length_c   1.000
_cell.angle_alpha   90.00
_cell.angle_beta   90.00
_cell.angle_gamma   90.00
#
_symmetry.space_group_name_H-M   'P 1'
#
loop_
_entity.id
_entity.type
_entity.pdbx_description
1 polymer ?
#
loop_
_entity_poly.entity_id
_entity_poly.type
_entity_poly.pdbx_seq_one_letter_code
_entity_poly.pdbx_strand_id
1 'polypeptide(L)'
;MDPKVIQLREEYKQKITRLNDYLWGAGLKDPVSRIQQMSFLFFLKMLEEQDNALEKEAKLTQRTYKSIFADENEKYRWSEWVHKSGKELFNFVRDKVFPFMENISDGKENIRRMFHGGKFLIPDEVTLKRALDIIDEIDFSQLDADVKGDLYEELLNQIEAAGELGQFLTPRHIIRYIVQLVNPKIGETVFDPACGSGGFLLAAYEWIKLQNSDPKLIEEYNGVKRGPGDKLNKNQWQFLQHETFFGQDVDPEMVRLTLMNFFLHGLEESDVKRKDTVAGAEEEEGLIRYDVVLTNPPFAGKVDKERIRKTLPVKSTKTQVLFLGYVIDALKPNGRAGIILPEGTLFGTNRDDKEIRRYLLEKCQLQAVISMPAGVFQPYSGVKTSVLIFKKKPDSKLDENEKIWFFNMQGDG
;
A
#
# COMPACT_ATOMS: atom_id res chain seq x y z
N MET A 1 -16.34 13.64 -15.05
CA MET A 1 -15.84 12.39 -15.66
C MET A 1 -16.65 12.07 -16.91
N ASP A 2 -15.99 11.63 -17.98
CA ASP A 2 -16.62 11.27 -19.28
C ASP A 2 -17.53 10.03 -19.12
N PRO A 3 -18.79 10.05 -19.62
CA PRO A 3 -19.68 8.89 -19.59
C PRO A 3 -19.07 7.59 -20.15
N LYS A 4 -18.16 7.67 -21.13
CA LYS A 4 -17.47 6.50 -21.66
C LYS A 4 -16.53 5.87 -20.64
N VAL A 5 -15.84 6.68 -19.84
CA VAL A 5 -14.94 6.19 -18.77
C VAL A 5 -15.75 5.50 -17.68
N ILE A 6 -16.93 6.01 -17.33
CA ILE A 6 -17.84 5.38 -16.36
C ILE A 6 -18.32 4.02 -16.89
N GLN A 7 -18.75 3.95 -18.14
CA GLN A 7 -19.18 2.69 -18.75
C GLN A 7 -18.05 1.65 -18.78
N LEU A 8 -16.85 2.08 -19.15
CA LEU A 8 -15.67 1.22 -19.22
C LEU A 8 -15.25 0.72 -17.83
N ARG A 9 -15.33 1.57 -16.80
CA ARG A 9 -15.14 1.18 -15.39
C ARG A 9 -16.08 0.06 -14.98
N GLU A 10 -17.38 0.21 -15.25
CA GLU A 10 -18.39 -0.81 -14.89
C GLU A 10 -18.18 -2.12 -15.66
N GLU A 11 -17.81 -2.05 -16.94
CA GLU A 11 -17.52 -3.25 -17.73
C GLU A 11 -16.32 -4.02 -17.15
N TYR A 12 -15.23 -3.33 -16.82
CA TYR A 12 -14.06 -3.97 -16.24
C TYR A 12 -14.31 -4.50 -14.83
N LYS A 13 -15.09 -3.77 -14.03
CA LYS A 13 -15.56 -4.27 -12.74
C LYS A 13 -16.28 -5.60 -12.87
N GLN A 14 -17.22 -5.71 -13.82
CA GLN A 14 -17.92 -6.97 -14.07
C GLN A 14 -16.97 -8.10 -14.48
N LYS A 15 -15.97 -7.83 -15.32
CA LYS A 15 -14.95 -8.83 -15.71
C LYS A 15 -14.10 -9.28 -14.53
N ILE A 16 -13.69 -8.36 -13.66
CA ILE A 16 -12.92 -8.62 -12.45
C ILE A 16 -13.73 -9.45 -11.44
N THR A 17 -15.01 -9.09 -11.21
CA THR A 17 -15.92 -9.87 -10.38
C THR A 17 -16.10 -11.28 -10.95
N ARG A 18 -16.30 -11.42 -12.26
CA ARG A 18 -16.40 -12.71 -12.95
C ARG A 18 -15.15 -13.57 -12.75
N LEU A 19 -13.97 -12.97 -12.84
CA LEU A 19 -12.69 -13.66 -12.61
C LEU A 19 -12.57 -14.12 -11.15
N ASN A 20 -12.88 -13.24 -10.20
CA ASN A 20 -12.86 -13.55 -8.77
C ASN A 20 -13.81 -14.71 -8.43
N ASP A 21 -15.06 -14.66 -8.89
CA ASP A 21 -16.07 -15.69 -8.63
C ASP A 21 -15.67 -17.03 -9.26
N TYR A 22 -15.09 -16.98 -10.46
CA TYR A 22 -14.60 -18.17 -11.15
C TYR A 22 -13.46 -18.85 -10.38
N LEU A 23 -12.45 -18.09 -9.95
CA LEU A 23 -11.33 -18.62 -9.17
C LEU A 23 -11.78 -19.15 -7.80
N TRP A 24 -12.74 -18.48 -7.16
CA TRP A 24 -13.37 -18.98 -5.94
C TRP A 24 -14.09 -20.31 -6.19
N GLY A 25 -14.85 -20.42 -7.29
CA GLY A 25 -15.54 -21.64 -7.70
C GLY A 25 -14.59 -22.81 -7.99
N ALA A 26 -13.41 -22.50 -8.54
CA ALA A 26 -12.36 -23.47 -8.87
C ALA A 26 -11.55 -23.95 -7.66
N GLY A 27 -11.76 -23.40 -6.46
CA GLY A 27 -11.14 -23.87 -5.22
C GLY A 27 -10.11 -22.93 -4.58
N LEU A 28 -9.81 -21.77 -5.18
CA LEU A 28 -9.05 -20.71 -4.51
C LEU A 28 -9.96 -19.95 -3.55
N LYS A 29 -10.28 -20.57 -2.40
CA LYS A 29 -11.22 -20.01 -1.42
C LYS A 29 -10.63 -18.83 -0.65
N ASP A 30 -9.34 -18.92 -0.29
CA ASP A 30 -8.64 -17.84 0.42
C ASP A 30 -8.57 -16.55 -0.42
N PRO A 31 -9.13 -15.42 0.07
CA PRO A 31 -9.30 -14.20 -0.71
C PRO A 31 -7.97 -13.50 -0.99
N VAL A 32 -7.00 -13.54 -0.07
CA VAL A 32 -5.67 -12.96 -0.31
C VAL A 32 -4.94 -13.73 -1.39
N SER A 33 -4.90 -15.07 -1.30
CA SER A 33 -4.30 -15.92 -2.32
C SER A 33 -4.96 -15.67 -3.68
N ARG A 34 -6.30 -15.59 -3.72
CA ARG A 34 -7.05 -15.37 -4.96
C ARG A 34 -6.73 -14.02 -5.59
N ILE A 35 -6.77 -12.93 -4.82
CA ILE A 35 -6.43 -11.60 -5.32
C ILE A 35 -4.97 -11.51 -5.71
N GLN A 36 -4.07 -12.16 -4.98
CA GLN A 36 -2.66 -12.26 -5.36
C GLN A 36 -2.50 -12.97 -6.72
N GLN A 37 -3.19 -14.10 -6.96
CA GLN A 37 -3.13 -14.78 -8.25
C GLN A 37 -3.69 -13.91 -9.39
N MET A 38 -4.81 -13.22 -9.17
CA MET A 38 -5.37 -12.27 -10.14
C MET A 38 -4.37 -11.14 -10.44
N SER A 39 -3.73 -10.61 -9.40
CA SER A 39 -2.76 -9.53 -9.51
C SER A 39 -1.53 -9.95 -10.31
N PHE A 40 -1.02 -11.17 -10.10
CA PHE A 40 0.06 -11.70 -10.95
C PHE A 40 -0.34 -11.72 -12.41
N LEU A 41 -1.52 -12.23 -12.75
CA LEU A 41 -1.95 -12.33 -14.14
C LEU A 41 -2.22 -10.95 -14.76
N PHE A 42 -2.85 -10.03 -14.04
CA PHE A 42 -3.00 -8.63 -14.48
C PHE A 42 -1.64 -8.00 -14.75
N PHE A 43 -0.70 -8.20 -13.84
CA PHE A 43 0.64 -7.66 -13.97
C PHE A 43 1.36 -8.19 -15.21
N LEU A 44 1.30 -9.51 -15.47
CA LEU A 44 1.91 -10.11 -16.66
C LEU A 44 1.40 -9.45 -17.95
N LYS A 45 0.09 -9.20 -18.05
CA LYS A 45 -0.51 -8.51 -19.20
C LYS A 45 -0.09 -7.05 -19.28
N MET A 46 -0.25 -6.32 -18.17
CA MET A 46 0.08 -4.89 -18.10
C MET A 46 1.55 -4.61 -18.39
N LEU A 47 2.44 -5.50 -17.98
CA LEU A 47 3.87 -5.37 -18.23
C LEU A 47 4.19 -5.39 -19.73
N GLU A 48 3.58 -6.30 -20.51
CA GLU A 48 3.72 -6.29 -21.96
C GLU A 48 3.14 -5.00 -22.56
N GLU A 49 1.93 -4.60 -22.14
CA GLU A 49 1.30 -3.39 -22.68
C GLU A 49 2.13 -2.12 -22.42
N GLN A 50 2.74 -2.00 -21.23
CA GLN A 50 3.65 -0.91 -20.89
C GLN A 50 4.95 -0.95 -21.70
N ASP A 51 5.56 -2.13 -21.84
CA ASP A 51 6.78 -2.31 -22.64
C ASP A 51 6.53 -1.94 -24.12
N ASN A 52 5.39 -2.38 -24.69
CA ASN A 52 4.95 -2.01 -26.03
C ASN A 52 4.75 -0.49 -26.18
N ALA A 53 4.18 0.16 -25.16
CA ALA A 53 4.00 1.62 -25.16
C ALA A 53 5.35 2.36 -25.15
N LEU A 54 6.32 1.89 -24.33
CA LEU A 54 7.67 2.45 -24.27
C LEU A 54 8.45 2.23 -25.56
N GLU A 55 8.35 1.05 -26.19
CA GLU A 55 8.93 0.78 -27.51
C GLU A 55 8.36 1.73 -28.58
N LYS A 56 7.05 1.95 -28.56
CA LYS A 56 6.37 2.87 -29.49
C LYS A 56 6.80 4.32 -29.26
N GLU A 57 6.87 4.76 -28.01
CA GLU A 57 7.36 6.11 -27.66
C GLU A 57 8.81 6.31 -28.09
N ALA A 58 9.69 5.32 -27.83
CA ALA A 58 11.09 5.38 -28.21
C ALA A 58 11.28 5.50 -29.74
N LYS A 59 10.50 4.72 -30.51
CA LYS A 59 10.46 4.83 -31.99
C LYS A 59 10.02 6.21 -32.46
N LEU A 60 9.00 6.80 -31.82
CA LEU A 60 8.48 8.13 -32.16
C LEU A 60 9.43 9.27 -31.77
N THR A 61 10.11 9.13 -30.63
CA THR A 61 11.01 10.15 -30.06
C THR A 61 12.47 9.98 -30.48
N GLN A 62 12.77 8.95 -31.29
CA GLN A 62 14.12 8.56 -31.70
C GLN A 62 15.06 8.31 -30.51
N ARG A 63 14.50 7.85 -29.38
CA ARG A 63 15.25 7.44 -28.20
C ARG A 63 15.57 5.96 -28.26
N THR A 64 16.63 5.54 -27.60
CA THR A 64 16.95 4.13 -27.41
C THR A 64 16.14 3.58 -26.24
N TYR A 65 15.38 2.52 -26.48
CA TYR A 65 14.73 1.73 -25.45
C TYR A 65 14.98 0.26 -25.75
N LYS A 66 15.40 -0.51 -24.73
CA LYS A 66 15.53 -1.96 -24.82
C LYS A 66 14.34 -2.58 -24.11
N SER A 67 13.51 -3.28 -24.86
CA SER A 67 12.41 -4.06 -24.30
C SER A 67 12.93 -5.11 -23.33
N ILE A 68 12.21 -5.33 -22.23
CA ILE A 68 12.51 -6.43 -21.30
C ILE A 68 12.27 -7.81 -21.94
N PHE A 69 11.47 -7.84 -23.00
CA PHE A 69 11.14 -9.02 -23.78
C PHE A 69 12.03 -9.18 -25.02
N ALA A 70 13.05 -8.34 -25.21
CA ALA A 70 13.94 -8.47 -26.36
C ALA A 70 14.67 -9.83 -26.40
N ASP A 71 15.12 -10.20 -27.61
CA ASP A 71 15.97 -11.39 -27.85
C ASP A 71 15.30 -12.71 -27.42
N GLU A 72 15.96 -13.54 -26.60
CA GLU A 72 15.40 -14.81 -26.14
C GLU A 72 14.18 -14.70 -25.22
N ASN A 73 13.84 -13.48 -24.78
CA ASN A 73 12.74 -13.20 -23.86
C ASN A 73 11.39 -12.95 -24.55
N GLU A 74 11.35 -12.90 -25.88
CA GLU A 74 10.13 -12.58 -26.64
C GLU A 74 9.00 -13.54 -26.28
N LYS A 75 9.35 -14.82 -26.09
CA LYS A 75 8.45 -15.90 -25.67
C LYS A 75 7.72 -15.66 -24.34
N TYR A 76 8.16 -14.70 -23.52
CA TYR A 76 7.54 -14.37 -22.24
C TYR A 76 6.46 -13.29 -22.35
N ARG A 77 6.31 -12.62 -23.50
CA ARG A 77 5.21 -11.70 -23.77
C ARG A 77 3.88 -12.41 -23.60
N TRP A 78 2.92 -11.76 -22.93
CA TRP A 78 1.57 -12.29 -22.73
C TRP A 78 0.94 -12.78 -24.05
N SER A 79 1.05 -11.99 -25.12
CA SER A 79 0.55 -12.30 -26.46
C SER A 79 1.10 -13.60 -27.07
N GLU A 80 2.33 -13.98 -26.73
CA GLU A 80 3.02 -15.18 -27.26
C GLU A 80 2.55 -16.51 -26.65
N TRP A 81 1.88 -16.47 -25.50
CA TRP A 81 1.46 -17.71 -24.81
C TRP A 81 -0.01 -17.75 -24.39
N VAL A 82 -0.72 -16.62 -24.34
CA VAL A 82 -2.14 -16.57 -23.93
C VAL A 82 -3.04 -17.48 -24.79
N HIS A 83 -2.69 -17.69 -26.07
CA HIS A 83 -3.41 -18.52 -27.02
C HIS A 83 -3.14 -20.04 -26.86
N LYS A 84 -2.12 -20.43 -26.09
CA LYS A 84 -1.83 -21.83 -25.77
C LYS A 84 -2.93 -22.42 -24.89
N SER A 85 -2.92 -23.74 -24.69
CA SER A 85 -3.90 -24.42 -23.83
C SER A 85 -3.34 -25.68 -23.17
N GLY A 86 -4.10 -26.24 -22.23
CA GLY A 86 -3.76 -27.48 -21.54
C GLY A 86 -2.44 -27.42 -20.77
N LYS A 87 -1.78 -28.58 -20.67
CA LYS A 87 -0.54 -28.74 -19.89
C LYS A 87 0.62 -27.88 -20.39
N GLU A 88 0.66 -27.60 -21.69
CA GLU A 88 1.69 -26.75 -22.28
C GLU A 88 1.60 -25.34 -21.68
N LEU A 89 0.43 -24.72 -21.74
CA LEU A 89 0.18 -23.39 -21.17
C LEU A 89 0.47 -23.39 -19.66
N PHE A 90 -0.09 -24.35 -18.93
CA PHE A 90 0.01 -24.39 -17.48
C PHE A 90 1.47 -24.52 -17.01
N ASN A 91 2.22 -25.45 -17.58
CA ASN A 91 3.64 -25.62 -17.25
C ASN A 91 4.46 -24.42 -17.73
N PHE A 92 4.14 -23.80 -18.87
CA PHE A 92 4.85 -22.62 -19.34
C PHE A 92 4.68 -21.43 -18.39
N VAL A 93 3.45 -21.12 -17.96
CA VAL A 93 3.19 -20.04 -17.01
C VAL A 93 3.89 -20.32 -15.67
N ARG A 94 3.68 -21.51 -15.09
CA ARG A 94 4.24 -21.88 -13.78
C ARG A 94 5.75 -21.98 -13.77
N ASP A 95 6.34 -22.65 -14.76
CA ASP A 95 7.75 -23.08 -14.72
C ASP A 95 8.68 -22.20 -15.58
N LYS A 96 8.13 -21.28 -16.39
CA LYS A 96 8.90 -20.40 -17.28
C LYS A 96 8.58 -18.93 -17.05
N VAL A 97 7.31 -18.52 -17.12
CA VAL A 97 6.92 -17.10 -16.98
C VAL A 97 7.17 -16.58 -15.56
N PHE A 98 6.70 -17.30 -14.53
CA PHE A 98 6.92 -16.90 -13.13
C PHE A 98 8.41 -16.80 -12.77
N PRO A 99 9.25 -17.82 -13.07
CA PRO A 99 10.70 -17.72 -12.85
C PRO A 99 11.37 -16.59 -13.65
N PHE A 100 10.90 -16.28 -14.85
CA PHE A 100 11.41 -15.14 -15.61
C PHE A 100 11.15 -13.81 -14.86
N MET A 101 9.92 -13.60 -14.38
CA MET A 101 9.58 -12.38 -13.61
C MET A 101 10.34 -12.26 -12.29
N GLU A 102 10.60 -13.38 -11.61
CA GLU A 102 11.40 -13.41 -10.38
C GLU A 102 12.89 -13.11 -10.63
N ASN A 103 13.38 -13.25 -11.87
CA ASN A 103 14.78 -13.03 -12.22
C ASN A 103 14.98 -11.86 -13.19
N ILE A 104 13.94 -11.07 -13.47
CA ILE A 104 14.03 -9.94 -14.37
C ILE A 104 15.08 -8.93 -13.87
N SER A 105 16.01 -8.55 -14.74
CA SER A 105 17.01 -7.51 -14.48
C SER A 105 16.58 -6.18 -15.10
N ASP A 106 17.41 -5.15 -15.00
CA ASP A 106 17.25 -3.86 -15.71
C ASP A 106 16.30 -2.85 -15.04
N GLY A 107 16.55 -2.52 -13.77
CA GLY A 107 15.85 -1.42 -13.07
C GLY A 107 14.41 -1.73 -12.67
N LYS A 108 13.98 -2.99 -12.81
CA LYS A 108 12.63 -3.46 -12.44
C LYS A 108 12.62 -4.20 -11.10
N GLU A 109 13.32 -3.65 -10.10
CA GLU A 109 13.48 -4.26 -8.77
C GLU A 109 12.13 -4.55 -8.09
N ASN A 110 11.17 -3.63 -8.21
CA ASN A 110 9.84 -3.81 -7.62
C ASN A 110 9.04 -4.93 -8.30
N ILE A 111 9.24 -5.18 -9.60
CA ILE A 111 8.67 -6.35 -10.29
C ILE A 111 9.27 -7.63 -9.70
N ARG A 112 10.60 -7.67 -9.60
CA ARG A 112 11.31 -8.81 -9.04
C ARG A 112 10.81 -9.13 -7.63
N ARG A 113 10.72 -8.13 -6.76
CA ARG A 113 10.18 -8.27 -5.39
C ARG A 113 8.73 -8.70 -5.38
N MET A 114 7.92 -8.21 -6.32
CA MET A 114 6.53 -8.60 -6.49
C MET A 114 6.38 -10.07 -6.86
N PHE A 115 7.32 -10.70 -7.58
CA PHE A 115 7.26 -12.13 -7.92
C PHE A 115 8.09 -13.03 -7.00
N HIS A 116 9.11 -12.49 -6.33
CA HIS A 116 10.04 -13.25 -5.51
C HIS A 116 9.36 -14.10 -4.42
N GLY A 117 9.58 -15.41 -4.43
CA GLY A 117 8.94 -16.35 -3.49
C GLY A 117 7.42 -16.47 -3.62
N GLY A 118 6.82 -15.91 -4.68
CA GLY A 118 5.40 -16.04 -4.98
C GLY A 118 5.08 -17.45 -5.45
N LYS A 119 3.96 -18.01 -4.97
CA LYS A 119 3.50 -19.33 -5.39
C LYS A 119 2.45 -19.20 -6.48
N PHE A 120 2.56 -20.04 -7.50
CA PHE A 120 1.50 -20.24 -8.47
C PHE A 120 0.48 -21.22 -7.88
N LEU A 121 -0.73 -20.71 -7.59
CA LEU A 121 -1.78 -21.44 -6.84
C LEU A 121 -3.00 -21.79 -7.69
N ILE A 122 -2.99 -21.45 -8.99
CA ILE A 122 -4.09 -21.80 -9.88
C ILE A 122 -4.14 -23.33 -10.03
N PRO A 123 -5.29 -23.98 -9.75
CA PRO A 123 -5.35 -25.41 -9.47
C PRO A 123 -5.11 -26.32 -10.68
N ASP A 124 -5.55 -25.89 -11.87
CA ASP A 124 -5.57 -26.74 -13.06
C ASP A 124 -5.53 -25.92 -14.36
N GLU A 125 -5.35 -26.63 -15.48
CA GLU A 125 -5.16 -26.05 -16.81
C GLU A 125 -6.41 -25.34 -17.35
N VAL A 126 -7.60 -25.85 -17.02
CA VAL A 126 -8.88 -25.26 -17.45
C VAL A 126 -9.09 -23.95 -16.71
N THR A 127 -8.85 -23.95 -15.40
CA THR A 127 -8.97 -22.77 -14.54
C THR A 127 -8.02 -21.67 -14.99
N LEU A 128 -6.75 -22.01 -15.27
CA LEU A 128 -5.79 -21.05 -15.80
C LEU A 128 -6.26 -20.48 -17.13
N LYS A 129 -6.60 -21.32 -18.11
CA LYS A 129 -6.99 -20.85 -19.44
C LYS A 129 -8.19 -19.91 -19.36
N ARG A 130 -9.21 -20.28 -18.58
CA ARG A 130 -10.39 -19.44 -18.41
C ARG A 130 -10.07 -18.12 -17.71
N ALA A 131 -9.19 -18.12 -16.71
CA ALA A 131 -8.74 -16.89 -16.07
C ALA A 131 -8.05 -15.96 -17.08
N LEU A 132 -7.14 -16.49 -17.90
CA LEU A 132 -6.45 -15.73 -18.93
C LEU A 132 -7.41 -15.18 -19.98
N ASP A 133 -8.40 -15.95 -20.44
CA ASP A 133 -9.39 -15.48 -21.42
C ASP A 133 -10.18 -14.27 -20.87
N ILE A 134 -10.56 -14.28 -19.58
CA ILE A 134 -11.26 -13.16 -18.95
C ILE A 134 -10.37 -11.91 -18.91
N ILE A 135 -9.08 -12.09 -18.60
CA ILE A 135 -8.09 -11.00 -18.53
C ILE A 135 -7.77 -10.48 -19.93
N ASP A 136 -7.79 -11.34 -20.94
CA ASP A 136 -7.49 -10.97 -22.31
C ASP A 136 -8.55 -10.00 -22.89
N GLU A 137 -9.78 -10.06 -22.40
CA GLU A 137 -10.85 -9.10 -22.70
C GLU A 137 -10.63 -7.69 -22.12
N ILE A 138 -9.60 -7.49 -21.28
CA ILE A 138 -9.31 -6.22 -20.61
C ILE A 138 -8.14 -5.50 -21.30
N ASP A 139 -8.39 -4.39 -22.00
CA ASP A 139 -7.30 -3.55 -22.52
C ASP A 139 -6.90 -2.53 -21.44
N PHE A 140 -5.84 -2.85 -20.69
CA PHE A 140 -5.38 -1.96 -19.62
C PHE A 140 -4.73 -0.69 -20.19
N SER A 141 -4.25 -0.69 -21.43
CA SER A 141 -3.62 0.48 -22.05
C SER A 141 -4.61 1.63 -22.29
N GLN A 142 -5.91 1.33 -22.41
CA GLN A 142 -6.99 2.32 -22.54
C GLN A 142 -7.44 2.91 -21.19
N LEU A 143 -6.94 2.35 -20.09
CA LEU A 143 -7.27 2.80 -18.74
C LEU A 143 -6.19 3.71 -18.19
N ASP A 144 -6.61 4.85 -17.67
CA ASP A 144 -5.76 5.65 -16.79
C ASP A 144 -5.47 4.89 -15.48
N ALA A 145 -4.43 5.35 -14.78
CA ALA A 145 -4.00 4.74 -13.52
C ALA A 145 -5.07 4.85 -12.42
N ASP A 146 -5.91 5.88 -12.44
CA ASP A 146 -6.94 6.08 -11.43
C ASP A 146 -8.05 5.02 -11.58
N VAL A 147 -8.44 4.65 -12.81
CA VAL A 147 -9.40 3.56 -13.09
C VAL A 147 -8.81 2.21 -12.67
N LYS A 148 -7.57 1.91 -13.08
CA LYS A 148 -6.88 0.66 -12.72
C LYS A 148 -6.80 0.50 -11.20
N GLY A 149 -6.41 1.57 -10.53
CA GLY A 149 -6.29 1.65 -9.10
C GLY A 149 -7.62 1.42 -8.38
N ASP A 150 -8.69 2.11 -8.81
CA ASP A 150 -10.03 1.94 -8.23
C ASP A 150 -10.53 0.50 -8.31
N LEU A 151 -10.34 -0.15 -9.46
CA LEU A 151 -10.73 -1.54 -9.66
C LEU A 151 -9.97 -2.50 -8.73
N TYR A 152 -8.69 -2.19 -8.45
CA TYR A 152 -7.88 -2.98 -7.53
C TYR A 152 -8.25 -2.74 -6.06
N GLU A 153 -8.52 -1.48 -5.70
CA GLU A 153 -9.00 -1.11 -4.37
C GLU A 153 -10.35 -1.77 -4.05
N GLU A 154 -11.24 -1.91 -5.04
CA GLU A 154 -12.47 -2.68 -4.87
C GLU A 154 -12.20 -4.17 -4.56
N LEU A 155 -11.19 -4.78 -5.17
CA LEU A 155 -10.79 -6.15 -4.83
C LEU A 155 -10.25 -6.25 -3.41
N LEU A 156 -9.37 -5.31 -3.01
CA LEU A 156 -8.86 -5.26 -1.64
C LEU A 156 -9.99 -5.08 -0.62
N ASN A 157 -11.00 -4.26 -0.93
CA ASN A 157 -12.18 -4.08 -0.08
C ASN A 157 -13.03 -5.36 0.02
N GLN A 158 -12.98 -6.29 -0.95
CA GLN A 158 -13.65 -7.59 -0.82
C GLN A 158 -12.92 -8.52 0.17
N ILE A 159 -11.60 -8.39 0.29
CA ILE A 159 -10.84 -9.05 1.37
C ILE A 159 -11.32 -8.51 2.72
N GLU A 160 -11.52 -7.19 2.81
CA GLU A 160 -12.09 -6.48 3.97
C GLU A 160 -13.57 -6.89 4.24
N ALA A 161 -14.30 -7.23 3.20
CA ALA A 161 -15.61 -7.86 3.22
C ALA A 161 -15.66 -9.17 4.03
N ALA A 162 -14.70 -10.03 3.74
CA ALA A 162 -14.77 -11.45 4.04
C ALA A 162 -14.42 -11.78 5.50
N GLY A 163 -13.78 -10.87 6.25
CA GLY A 163 -13.41 -11.10 7.65
C GLY A 163 -12.34 -12.18 7.85
N GLU A 164 -11.76 -12.73 6.77
CA GLU A 164 -11.00 -13.99 6.82
C GLU A 164 -9.54 -13.84 7.30
N LEU A 165 -9.05 -12.60 7.46
CA LEU A 165 -7.68 -12.35 7.92
C LEU A 165 -7.72 -11.43 9.12
N GLY A 166 -7.18 -11.90 10.25
CA GLY A 166 -6.96 -11.10 11.46
C GLY A 166 -5.94 -9.96 11.30
N GLN A 167 -5.77 -9.45 10.07
CA GLN A 167 -4.96 -8.29 9.71
C GLN A 167 -5.90 -7.14 9.34
N PHE A 168 -5.82 -6.05 10.10
CA PHE A 168 -6.77 -4.93 10.03
C PHE A 168 -6.46 -4.04 8.83
N LEU A 169 -7.18 -4.21 7.72
CA LEU A 169 -7.22 -3.16 6.70
C LEU A 169 -7.86 -1.91 7.31
N THR A 170 -7.30 -0.75 6.98
CA THR A 170 -7.83 0.52 7.49
C THR A 170 -8.84 1.06 6.48
N PRO A 171 -10.08 1.38 6.89
CA PRO A 171 -11.09 1.89 5.98
C PRO A 171 -10.59 3.13 5.23
N ARG A 172 -10.84 3.18 3.92
CA ARG A 172 -10.23 4.18 3.04
C ARG A 172 -10.64 5.61 3.39
N HIS A 173 -11.85 5.85 3.88
CA HIS A 173 -12.28 7.16 4.34
C HIS A 173 -11.51 7.62 5.59
N ILE A 174 -11.22 6.71 6.52
CA ILE A 174 -10.40 6.99 7.71
C ILE A 174 -8.96 7.33 7.29
N ILE A 175 -8.37 6.54 6.38
CA ILE A 175 -7.03 6.83 5.84
C ILE A 175 -6.99 8.25 5.24
N ARG A 176 -7.91 8.57 4.33
CA ARG A 176 -7.95 9.89 3.67
C ARG A 176 -8.11 11.02 4.69
N TYR A 177 -8.97 10.85 5.69
CA TYR A 177 -9.16 11.84 6.74
C TYR A 177 -7.87 12.11 7.53
N ILE A 178 -7.16 11.05 7.93
CA ILE A 178 -5.88 11.18 8.65
C ILE A 178 -4.83 11.84 7.75
N VAL A 179 -4.70 11.43 6.49
CA VAL A 179 -3.79 12.04 5.52
C VAL A 179 -4.07 13.53 5.34
N GLN A 180 -5.34 13.94 5.30
CA GLN A 180 -5.73 15.35 5.19
C GLN A 180 -5.34 16.16 6.43
N LEU A 181 -5.53 15.61 7.63
CA LEU A 181 -5.16 16.26 8.87
C LEU A 181 -3.64 16.39 9.01
N VAL A 182 -2.90 15.34 8.67
CA VAL A 182 -1.44 15.33 8.69
C VAL A 182 -0.88 16.20 7.56
N ASN A 183 -1.52 16.22 6.40
CA ASN A 183 -1.24 17.09 5.26
C ASN A 183 0.19 16.95 4.69
N PRO A 184 0.62 15.77 4.20
CA PRO A 184 1.93 15.58 3.56
C PRO A 184 2.10 16.47 2.33
N LYS A 185 3.33 16.95 2.09
CA LYS A 185 3.69 17.89 1.03
C LYS A 185 4.78 17.32 0.13
N ILE A 186 4.83 17.83 -1.10
CA ILE A 186 5.93 17.52 -2.01
C ILE A 186 7.27 17.99 -1.43
N GLY A 187 8.31 17.14 -1.54
CA GLY A 187 9.63 17.39 -0.94
C GLY A 187 9.81 16.80 0.46
N GLU A 188 8.78 16.17 1.03
CA GLU A 188 8.84 15.50 2.32
C GLU A 188 8.88 13.98 2.14
N THR A 189 9.54 13.27 3.06
CA THR A 189 9.51 11.80 3.10
C THR A 189 8.35 11.30 3.96
N VAL A 190 7.57 10.34 3.46
CA VAL A 190 6.41 9.71 4.10
C VAL A 190 6.70 8.24 4.36
N PHE A 191 6.50 7.81 5.61
CA PHE A 191 6.80 6.45 6.04
C PHE A 191 5.63 5.77 6.74
N ASP A 192 5.44 4.47 6.46
CA ASP A 192 4.51 3.60 7.18
C ASP A 192 5.23 2.32 7.68
N PRO A 193 5.47 2.18 9.00
CA PRO A 193 6.13 1.01 9.59
C PRO A 193 5.26 -0.27 9.66
N ALA A 194 3.99 -0.21 9.29
CA ALA A 194 3.07 -1.34 9.27
C ALA A 194 2.11 -1.17 8.07
N CYS A 195 2.68 -1.17 6.87
CA CYS A 195 2.01 -0.62 5.70
C CYS A 195 0.84 -1.45 5.16
N GLY A 196 0.73 -2.74 5.51
CA GLY A 196 -0.35 -3.61 5.06
C GLY A 196 -0.43 -3.62 3.52
N SER A 197 -1.56 -3.18 2.96
CA SER A 197 -1.78 -3.04 1.52
C SER A 197 -1.35 -1.69 0.91
N GLY A 198 -0.65 -0.85 1.68
CA GLY A 198 -0.09 0.42 1.22
C GLY A 198 -1.04 1.61 1.28
N GLY A 199 -2.21 1.46 1.91
CA GLY A 199 -3.29 2.46 1.85
C GLY A 199 -2.89 3.88 2.28
N PHE A 200 -2.13 4.04 3.38
CA PHE A 200 -1.69 5.37 3.83
C PHE A 200 -0.72 6.05 2.86
N LEU A 201 0.24 5.28 2.34
CA LEU A 201 1.25 5.78 1.40
C LEU A 201 0.59 6.19 0.08
N LEU A 202 -0.32 5.35 -0.43
CA LEU A 202 -1.07 5.65 -1.65
C LEU A 202 -1.97 6.89 -1.47
N ALA A 203 -2.70 6.98 -0.37
CA ALA A 203 -3.53 8.16 -0.09
C ALA A 203 -2.70 9.44 0.08
N ALA A 204 -1.48 9.34 0.63
CA ALA A 204 -0.54 10.46 0.68
C ALA A 204 -0.04 10.86 -0.71
N TYR A 205 0.22 9.90 -1.61
CA TYR A 205 0.55 10.16 -3.01
C TYR A 205 -0.58 10.88 -3.75
N GLU A 206 -1.81 10.38 -3.65
CA GLU A 206 -3.00 11.03 -4.22
C GLU A 206 -3.23 12.44 -3.64
N TRP A 207 -3.02 12.61 -2.32
CA TRP A 207 -3.13 13.91 -1.67
C TRP A 207 -2.11 14.91 -2.19
N ILE A 208 -0.84 14.52 -2.32
CA ILE A 208 0.20 15.41 -2.86
C ILE A 208 -0.12 15.80 -4.29
N LYS A 209 -0.58 14.88 -5.15
CA LYS A 209 -1.04 15.20 -6.51
C LYS A 209 -2.20 16.19 -6.49
N LEU A 210 -3.23 15.92 -5.69
CA LEU A 210 -4.42 16.78 -5.56
C LEU A 210 -4.04 18.21 -5.13
N GLN A 211 -3.18 18.35 -4.12
CA GLN A 211 -2.73 19.66 -3.64
C GLN A 211 -1.89 20.44 -4.66
N ASN A 212 -1.29 19.75 -5.63
CA ASN A 212 -0.47 20.33 -6.70
C ASN A 212 -1.16 20.24 -8.06
N SER A 213 -2.48 20.40 -8.08
CA SER A 213 -3.27 20.40 -9.32
C SER A 213 -3.90 21.76 -9.62
N ASP A 214 -4.17 22.06 -10.90
CA ASP A 214 -5.10 23.11 -11.27
C ASP A 214 -6.51 22.73 -10.78
N PRO A 215 -7.21 23.59 -10.02
CA PRO A 215 -8.59 23.34 -9.61
C PRO A 215 -9.56 22.97 -10.74
N LYS A 216 -9.28 23.41 -11.98
CA LYS A 216 -10.08 23.08 -13.17
C LYS A 216 -9.90 21.64 -13.65
N LEU A 217 -8.80 20.99 -13.27
CA LEU A 217 -8.46 19.62 -13.63
C LEU A 217 -8.73 18.64 -12.47
N ILE A 218 -9.26 19.13 -11.34
CA ILE A 218 -9.67 18.26 -10.24
C ILE A 218 -10.97 17.55 -10.62
N GLU A 219 -10.94 16.23 -10.56
CA GLU A 219 -12.11 15.38 -10.76
C GLU A 219 -12.63 14.88 -9.42
N GLU A 220 -13.94 14.62 -9.36
CA GLU A 220 -14.58 14.01 -8.20
C GLU A 220 -15.39 12.79 -8.65
N TYR A 221 -15.16 11.66 -7.98
CA TYR A 221 -15.88 10.41 -8.21
C TYR A 221 -16.18 9.75 -6.87
N ASN A 222 -17.44 9.35 -6.65
CA ASN A 222 -17.92 8.79 -5.38
C ASN A 222 -17.51 9.61 -4.14
N GLY A 223 -17.54 10.95 -4.24
CA GLY A 223 -17.17 11.86 -3.16
C GLY A 223 -15.66 11.97 -2.89
N VAL A 224 -14.81 11.36 -3.73
CA VAL A 224 -13.35 11.43 -3.64
C VAL A 224 -12.82 12.36 -4.70
N LYS A 225 -12.11 13.41 -4.27
CA LYS A 225 -11.42 14.36 -5.16
C LYS A 225 -10.03 13.87 -5.53
N ARG A 226 -9.69 13.94 -6.81
CA ARG A 226 -8.38 13.62 -7.36
C ARG A 226 -7.91 14.71 -8.29
N GLY A 227 -6.60 14.90 -8.34
CA GLY A 227 -5.99 15.84 -9.26
C GLY A 227 -4.78 15.20 -9.95
N PRO A 228 -4.47 15.61 -11.19
CA PRO A 228 -3.40 15.01 -11.96
C PRO A 228 -1.99 15.32 -11.44
N GLY A 229 -1.84 16.34 -10.57
CA GLY A 229 -0.52 16.82 -10.13
C GLY A 229 0.18 17.66 -11.19
N ASP A 230 -0.57 18.31 -12.09
CA ASP A 230 -0.06 19.04 -13.26
C ASP A 230 0.85 20.24 -12.92
N LYS A 231 0.80 20.73 -11.68
CA LYS A 231 1.68 21.82 -11.21
C LYS A 231 3.03 21.32 -10.70
N LEU A 232 3.23 20.01 -10.57
CA LEU A 232 4.53 19.45 -10.20
C LEU A 232 5.48 19.57 -11.39
N ASN A 233 6.65 20.16 -11.16
CA ASN A 233 7.71 20.18 -12.16
C ASN A 233 8.42 18.80 -12.26
N LYS A 234 9.30 18.63 -13.25
CA LYS A 234 10.01 17.36 -13.48
C LYS A 234 10.76 16.85 -12.25
N ASN A 235 11.47 17.71 -11.52
CA ASN A 235 12.24 17.31 -10.34
C ASN A 235 11.32 16.91 -9.18
N GLN A 236 10.20 17.62 -9.03
CA GLN A 236 9.18 17.26 -8.05
C GLN A 236 8.53 15.91 -8.38
N TRP A 237 8.23 15.65 -9.66
CA TRP A 237 7.74 14.34 -10.08
C TRP A 237 8.74 13.22 -9.78
N GLN A 238 10.02 13.46 -10.05
CA GLN A 238 11.08 12.49 -9.72
C GLN A 238 11.16 12.25 -8.20
N PHE A 239 11.17 13.31 -7.40
CA PHE A 239 11.18 13.17 -5.94
C PHE A 239 9.94 12.43 -5.42
N LEU A 240 8.76 12.73 -5.98
CA LEU A 240 7.50 12.08 -5.63
C LEU A 240 7.53 10.57 -5.89
N GLN A 241 8.11 10.17 -7.03
CA GLN A 241 8.19 8.77 -7.44
C GLN A 241 9.27 7.98 -6.68
N HIS A 242 10.45 8.57 -6.47
CA HIS A 242 11.65 7.83 -6.04
C HIS A 242 12.10 8.09 -4.60
N GLU A 243 11.74 9.23 -4.00
CA GLU A 243 12.34 9.69 -2.74
C GLU A 243 11.30 9.97 -1.64
N THR A 244 10.01 9.81 -1.94
CA THR A 244 8.92 10.20 -1.02
C THR A 244 8.44 9.05 -0.15
N PHE A 245 8.17 7.86 -0.69
CA PHE A 245 7.39 6.82 0.01
C PHE A 245 8.23 5.63 0.47
N PHE A 246 8.10 5.32 1.76
CA PHE A 246 8.81 4.23 2.44
C PHE A 246 7.82 3.38 3.23
N GLY A 247 7.88 2.05 3.08
CA GLY A 247 6.94 1.13 3.74
C GLY A 247 7.64 -0.09 4.33
N GLN A 248 7.13 -0.58 5.45
CA GLN A 248 7.56 -1.86 6.03
C GLN A 248 6.34 -2.69 6.45
N ASP A 249 6.40 -3.98 6.16
CA ASP A 249 5.48 -4.97 6.72
C ASP A 249 6.19 -6.29 6.99
N VAL A 250 5.77 -7.02 8.02
CA VAL A 250 6.36 -8.32 8.37
C VAL A 250 5.88 -9.42 7.42
N ASP A 251 4.68 -9.24 6.87
CA ASP A 251 4.03 -10.20 6.00
C ASP A 251 4.48 -10.01 4.53
N PRO A 252 5.15 -11.01 3.92
CA PRO A 252 5.55 -10.93 2.52
C PRO A 252 4.37 -10.79 1.54
N GLU A 253 3.18 -11.27 1.89
CA GLU A 253 1.99 -11.14 1.06
C GLU A 253 1.49 -9.69 1.05
N MET A 254 1.53 -9.01 2.19
CA MET A 254 1.17 -7.59 2.30
C MET A 254 2.14 -6.67 1.56
N VAL A 255 3.45 -6.94 1.67
CA VAL A 255 4.46 -6.24 0.85
C VAL A 255 4.14 -6.38 -0.64
N ARG A 256 3.77 -7.59 -1.09
CA ARG A 256 3.44 -7.85 -2.48
C ARG A 256 2.18 -7.12 -2.93
N LEU A 257 1.11 -7.18 -2.13
CA LEU A 257 -0.13 -6.48 -2.41
C LEU A 257 0.07 -4.96 -2.44
N THR A 258 0.94 -4.42 -1.58
CA THR A 258 1.33 -3.00 -1.60
C THR A 258 2.02 -2.63 -2.91
N LEU A 259 3.05 -3.38 -3.32
CA LEU A 259 3.77 -3.10 -4.56
C LEU A 259 2.85 -3.20 -5.79
N MET A 260 1.93 -4.18 -5.80
CA MET A 260 0.89 -4.30 -6.82
C MET A 260 -0.05 -3.10 -6.82
N ASN A 261 -0.49 -2.66 -5.63
CA ASN A 261 -1.37 -1.51 -5.48
C ASN A 261 -0.74 -0.25 -6.03
N PHE A 262 0.53 0.00 -5.68
CA PHE A 262 1.24 1.18 -6.14
C PHE A 262 1.47 1.18 -7.65
N PHE A 263 1.88 0.05 -8.21
CA PHE A 263 2.04 -0.09 -9.66
C PHE A 263 0.75 0.25 -10.42
N LEU A 264 -0.40 -0.24 -9.94
CA LEU A 264 -1.71 0.02 -10.56
C LEU A 264 -2.13 1.49 -10.49
N HIS A 265 -1.66 2.21 -9.47
CA HIS A 265 -1.88 3.65 -9.30
C HIS A 265 -0.75 4.53 -9.90
N GLY A 266 0.21 3.93 -10.60
CA GLY A 266 1.34 4.65 -11.23
C GLY A 266 2.36 5.21 -10.22
N LEU A 267 2.52 4.56 -9.08
CA LEU A 267 3.60 4.77 -8.12
C LEU A 267 4.57 3.58 -8.23
N GLU A 268 5.51 3.63 -9.16
CA GLU A 268 6.30 2.42 -9.49
C GLU A 268 7.54 2.25 -8.61
N GLU A 269 8.06 3.34 -8.03
CA GLU A 269 9.44 3.42 -7.52
C GLU A 269 9.51 3.69 -6.00
N SER A 270 8.57 3.13 -5.24
CA SER A 270 8.54 3.21 -3.78
C SER A 270 9.51 2.23 -3.09
N ASP A 271 9.99 2.57 -1.89
CA ASP A 271 10.82 1.66 -1.09
C ASP A 271 9.99 0.90 -0.03
N VAL A 272 9.38 -0.21 -0.44
CA VAL A 272 8.62 -1.10 0.45
C VAL A 272 9.41 -2.38 0.72
N LYS A 273 9.58 -2.73 2.00
CA LYS A 273 10.42 -3.86 2.44
C LYS A 273 9.66 -4.79 3.36
N ARG A 274 9.96 -6.09 3.24
CA ARG A 274 9.60 -7.07 4.27
C ARG A 274 10.51 -6.90 5.48
N LYS A 275 9.95 -6.48 6.61
CA LYS A 275 10.70 -6.22 7.84
C LYS A 275 9.79 -6.20 9.06
N ASP A 276 10.28 -6.75 10.17
CA ASP A 276 9.67 -6.54 11.48
C ASP A 276 10.22 -5.24 12.07
N THR A 277 9.35 -4.25 12.24
CA THR A 277 9.70 -2.89 12.70
C THR A 277 10.22 -2.87 14.13
N VAL A 278 9.65 -3.70 15.02
CA VAL A 278 9.91 -3.64 16.47
C VAL A 278 10.73 -4.82 16.99
N ALA A 279 10.93 -5.84 16.17
CA ALA A 279 11.73 -7.02 16.51
C ALA A 279 12.84 -7.31 15.49
N GLY A 280 13.74 -8.22 15.84
CA GLY A 280 14.84 -8.67 14.99
C GLY A 280 16.15 -7.93 15.25
N ALA A 281 17.07 -8.05 14.29
CA ALA A 281 18.38 -7.42 14.37
C ALA A 281 18.28 -5.88 14.28
N GLU A 282 19.25 -5.20 14.91
CA GLU A 282 19.42 -3.77 14.76
C GLU A 282 19.88 -3.42 13.34
N GLU A 283 19.61 -2.18 12.94
CA GLU A 283 20.03 -1.67 11.64
C GLU A 283 21.46 -1.18 11.70
N GLU A 284 22.30 -1.66 10.77
CA GLU A 284 23.70 -1.23 10.67
C GLU A 284 23.82 0.28 10.41
N GLU A 285 22.92 0.81 9.58
CA GLU A 285 22.85 2.24 9.22
C GLU A 285 22.19 3.10 10.31
N GLY A 286 21.65 2.48 11.36
CA GLY A 286 20.88 3.16 12.40
C GLY A 286 19.46 3.54 11.97
N LEU A 287 18.77 4.31 12.82
CA LEU A 287 17.38 4.70 12.59
C LEU A 287 17.28 5.84 11.56
N ILE A 288 16.69 5.54 10.40
CA ILE A 288 16.30 6.55 9.41
C ILE A 288 15.10 7.35 9.93
N ARG A 289 15.12 8.67 9.71
CA ARG A 289 14.06 9.59 10.14
C ARG A 289 13.32 10.20 8.97
N TYR A 290 12.03 10.43 9.15
CA TYR A 290 11.08 10.89 8.14
C TYR A 290 10.35 12.16 8.56
N ASP A 291 9.93 12.96 7.58
CA ASP A 291 9.11 14.17 7.80
C ASP A 291 7.67 13.82 8.21
N VAL A 292 7.12 12.73 7.67
CA VAL A 292 5.75 12.28 7.91
C VAL A 292 5.72 10.79 8.22
N VAL A 293 4.99 10.39 9.27
CA VAL A 293 4.66 8.99 9.54
C VAL A 293 3.15 8.80 9.60
N LEU A 294 2.61 7.91 8.77
CA LEU A 294 1.18 7.62 8.67
C LEU A 294 1.01 6.11 8.81
N THR A 295 0.28 5.64 9.82
CA THR A 295 0.27 4.20 10.10
C THR A 295 -0.89 3.73 10.97
N ASN A 296 -1.28 2.47 10.74
CA ASN A 296 -2.17 1.71 11.60
C ASN A 296 -1.47 0.42 12.08
N PRO A 297 -0.70 0.47 13.18
CA PRO A 297 -0.01 -0.70 13.71
C PRO A 297 -1.00 -1.74 14.26
N PRO A 298 -0.56 -3.00 14.43
CA PRO A 298 -1.39 -4.05 15.01
C PRO A 298 -2.00 -3.68 16.37
N PHE A 299 -3.31 -3.87 16.53
CA PHE A 299 -4.07 -3.48 17.73
C PHE A 299 -3.79 -4.33 18.98
N ALA A 300 -3.29 -5.54 18.79
CA ALA A 300 -3.01 -6.47 19.87
C ALA A 300 -1.80 -7.34 19.53
N GLY A 301 -1.25 -7.98 20.55
CA GLY A 301 -0.11 -8.85 20.42
C GLY A 301 0.96 -8.56 21.47
N LYS A 302 1.83 -9.55 21.67
CA LYS A 302 3.05 -9.39 22.44
C LYS A 302 4.23 -9.82 21.60
N VAL A 303 5.29 -9.03 21.65
CA VAL A 303 6.58 -9.38 21.05
C VAL A 303 7.41 -10.09 22.11
N ASP A 304 8.08 -11.17 21.70
CA ASP A 304 9.03 -11.88 22.55
C ASP A 304 10.17 -10.93 22.97
N LYS A 305 10.42 -10.84 24.28
CA LYS A 305 11.41 -9.92 24.87
C LYS A 305 12.81 -10.08 24.28
N GLU A 306 13.20 -11.29 23.91
CA GLU A 306 14.53 -11.55 23.34
C GLU A 306 14.65 -11.07 21.89
N ARG A 307 13.51 -10.94 21.20
CA ARG A 307 13.45 -10.47 19.82
C ARG A 307 13.29 -8.96 19.71
N ILE A 308 12.85 -8.26 20.76
CA ILE A 308 12.62 -6.81 20.74
C ILE A 308 13.93 -6.08 20.46
N ARG A 309 13.89 -5.13 19.53
CA ARG A 309 15.03 -4.24 19.24
C ARG A 309 15.39 -3.42 20.47
N LYS A 310 16.67 -3.45 20.83
CA LYS A 310 17.24 -2.78 22.00
C LYS A 310 17.26 -1.26 21.85
N THR A 311 17.23 -0.75 20.62
CA THR A 311 17.20 0.68 20.30
C THR A 311 15.84 1.35 20.55
N LEU A 312 14.77 0.58 20.81
CA LEU A 312 13.45 1.15 21.08
C LEU A 312 13.42 1.94 22.40
N PRO A 313 12.73 3.09 22.44
CA PRO A 313 12.79 4.00 23.58
C PRO A 313 12.00 3.52 24.81
N VAL A 314 11.18 2.48 24.66
CA VAL A 314 10.28 1.98 25.70
C VAL A 314 10.49 0.49 25.97
N LYS A 315 10.45 0.13 27.26
CA LYS A 315 10.57 -1.27 27.70
C LYS A 315 9.18 -1.87 27.89
N SER A 316 8.58 -2.35 26.80
CA SER A 316 7.29 -3.06 26.84
C SER A 316 7.37 -4.36 26.05
N THR A 317 6.38 -5.23 26.21
CA THR A 317 6.13 -6.35 25.28
C THR A 317 4.91 -6.10 24.41
N LYS A 318 4.12 -5.05 24.69
CA LYS A 318 2.91 -4.73 23.95
C LYS A 318 3.27 -4.13 22.60
N THR A 319 2.83 -4.75 21.51
CA THR A 319 3.16 -4.34 20.13
C THR A 319 2.83 -2.86 19.90
N GLN A 320 1.64 -2.40 20.27
CA GLN A 320 1.19 -1.03 20.08
C GLN A 320 2.01 0.02 20.86
N VAL A 321 2.57 -0.35 22.01
CA VAL A 321 3.47 0.53 22.79
C VAL A 321 4.82 0.65 22.10
N LEU A 322 5.36 -0.47 21.60
CA LEU A 322 6.62 -0.51 20.87
C LEU A 322 6.53 0.29 19.56
N PHE A 323 5.44 0.14 18.81
CA PHE A 323 5.21 0.89 17.57
C PHE A 323 5.09 2.40 17.83
N LEU A 324 4.35 2.83 18.86
CA LEU A 324 4.28 4.26 19.18
C LEU A 324 5.67 4.83 19.54
N GLY A 325 6.48 4.07 20.29
CA GLY A 325 7.85 4.43 20.59
C GLY A 325 8.71 4.58 19.33
N TYR A 326 8.64 3.60 18.43
CA TYR A 326 9.35 3.63 17.15
C TYR A 326 8.93 4.82 16.29
N VAL A 327 7.63 5.06 16.12
CA VAL A 327 7.09 6.18 15.32
C VAL A 327 7.58 7.52 15.85
N ILE A 328 7.60 7.71 17.17
CA ILE A 328 8.12 8.94 17.79
C ILE A 328 9.58 9.17 17.41
N ASP A 329 10.42 8.13 17.40
CA ASP A 329 11.86 8.28 17.10
C ASP A 329 12.18 8.32 15.60
N ALA A 330 11.32 7.71 14.78
CA ALA A 330 11.38 7.76 13.32
C ALA A 330 11.01 9.14 12.75
N LEU A 331 10.52 10.09 13.56
CA LEU A 331 10.27 11.45 13.10
C LEU A 331 11.53 12.33 13.13
N LYS A 332 11.76 13.06 12.03
CA LYS A 332 12.67 14.22 12.01
C LYS A 332 12.19 15.28 13.01
N PRO A 333 13.07 16.19 13.50
CA PRO A 333 12.63 17.38 14.21
C PRO A 333 11.58 18.13 13.38
N ASN A 334 10.48 18.55 13.99
CA ASN A 334 9.29 19.11 13.33
C ASN A 334 8.51 18.18 12.40
N GLY A 335 8.92 16.93 12.23
CA GLY A 335 8.13 15.90 11.56
C GLY A 335 6.82 15.63 12.29
N ARG A 336 5.85 15.07 11.59
CA ARG A 336 4.49 14.87 12.10
C ARG A 336 3.98 13.48 11.82
N ALA A 337 3.11 12.98 12.69
CA ALA A 337 2.52 11.67 12.53
C ALA A 337 1.00 11.67 12.71
N GLY A 338 0.36 10.78 11.96
CA GLY A 338 -0.99 10.30 12.21
C GLY A 338 -0.93 8.80 12.46
N ILE A 339 -1.29 8.38 13.67
CA ILE A 339 -1.24 6.97 14.07
C ILE A 339 -2.55 6.52 14.69
N ILE A 340 -3.03 5.34 14.30
CA ILE A 340 -4.19 4.69 14.92
C ILE A 340 -3.72 3.79 16.05
N LEU A 341 -4.32 3.90 17.23
CA LEU A 341 -4.00 3.05 18.39
C LEU A 341 -5.27 2.60 19.12
N PRO A 342 -5.25 1.42 19.77
CA PRO A 342 -6.28 1.04 20.73
C PRO A 342 -6.36 2.05 21.88
N GLU A 343 -7.58 2.38 22.32
CA GLU A 343 -7.81 3.28 23.45
C GLU A 343 -7.16 2.79 24.75
N GLY A 344 -6.97 1.48 24.90
CA GLY A 344 -6.22 0.90 26.03
C GLY A 344 -4.79 1.44 26.16
N THR A 345 -4.15 1.84 25.06
CA THR A 345 -2.80 2.47 25.08
C THR A 345 -2.87 3.90 25.65
N LEU A 346 -3.97 4.60 25.37
CA LEU A 346 -4.17 6.01 25.72
C LEU A 346 -4.70 6.18 27.16
N PHE A 347 -5.54 5.26 27.62
CA PHE A 347 -6.20 5.37 28.92
C PHE A 347 -5.78 4.28 29.92
N GLY A 348 -4.95 3.32 29.48
CA GLY A 348 -4.43 2.26 30.34
C GLY A 348 -3.65 2.80 31.53
N THR A 349 -3.84 2.18 32.70
CA THR A 349 -3.20 2.60 33.96
C THR A 349 -1.92 1.82 34.28
N ASN A 350 -1.56 0.84 33.44
CA ASN A 350 -0.36 0.03 33.60
C ASN A 350 0.89 0.88 33.36
N ARG A 351 2.03 0.39 33.87
CA ARG A 351 3.32 1.07 33.81
C ARG A 351 3.71 1.47 32.37
N ASP A 352 3.72 0.49 31.47
CA ASP A 352 4.14 0.68 30.07
C ASP A 352 3.30 1.76 29.36
N ASP A 353 1.98 1.76 29.59
CA ASP A 353 1.06 2.74 28.97
C ASP A 353 1.32 4.16 29.49
N LYS A 354 1.63 4.30 30.78
CA LYS A 354 2.01 5.59 31.38
C LYS A 354 3.36 6.08 30.89
N GLU A 355 4.34 5.19 30.75
CA GLU A 355 5.69 5.52 30.28
C GLU A 355 5.67 6.00 28.83
N ILE A 356 4.97 5.30 27.93
CA ILE A 356 4.89 5.73 26.52
C ILE A 356 4.13 7.05 26.36
N ARG A 357 3.08 7.32 27.15
CA ARG A 357 2.39 8.61 27.13
C ARG A 357 3.28 9.76 27.61
N ARG A 358 4.06 9.52 28.67
CA ARG A 358 5.07 10.51 29.10
C ARG A 358 6.09 10.76 27.99
N TYR A 359 6.61 9.68 27.38
CA TYR A 359 7.56 9.79 26.27
C TYR A 359 6.98 10.59 25.10
N LEU A 360 5.73 10.34 24.72
CA LEU A 360 5.02 11.09 23.69
C LEU A 360 4.94 12.59 24.03
N LEU A 361 4.52 12.95 25.24
CA LEU A 361 4.36 14.35 25.64
C LEU A 361 5.71 15.08 25.85
N GLU A 362 6.77 14.38 26.21
CA GLU A 362 8.12 14.94 26.31
C GLU A 362 8.75 15.18 24.94
N LYS A 363 8.53 14.28 23.99
CA LYS A 363 9.17 14.30 22.66
C LYS A 363 8.36 14.99 21.59
N CYS A 364 7.04 15.04 21.75
CA CYS A 364 6.12 15.53 20.74
C CYS A 364 5.11 16.50 21.35
N GLN A 365 4.64 17.42 20.52
CA GLN A 365 3.43 18.17 20.76
C GLN A 365 2.26 17.32 20.27
N LEU A 366 1.49 16.75 21.20
CA LEU A 366 0.26 16.03 20.86
C LEU A 366 -0.84 17.05 20.55
N GLN A 367 -1.27 17.11 19.28
CA GLN A 367 -2.19 18.15 18.81
C GLN A 367 -3.64 17.71 18.97
N ALA A 368 -3.95 16.47 18.61
CA ALA A 368 -5.30 15.93 18.68
C ALA A 368 -5.34 14.44 19.03
N VAL A 369 -6.39 14.06 19.77
CA VAL A 369 -6.84 12.69 20.00
C VAL A 369 -8.26 12.57 19.46
N ILE A 370 -8.46 11.73 18.46
CA ILE A 370 -9.75 11.54 17.80
C ILE A 370 -10.24 10.14 18.14
N SER A 371 -11.17 10.04 19.08
CA SER A 371 -11.82 8.78 19.46
C SER A 371 -12.78 8.35 18.37
N MET A 372 -12.60 7.12 17.87
CA MET A 372 -13.43 6.54 16.81
C MET A 372 -14.50 5.59 17.39
N PRO A 373 -15.65 5.41 16.72
CA PRO A 373 -16.64 4.41 17.10
C PRO A 373 -16.04 2.99 17.10
N ALA A 374 -16.52 2.11 17.99
CA ALA A 374 -16.01 0.73 18.09
C ALA A 374 -16.30 -0.15 16.85
N GLY A 375 -17.19 0.32 15.95
CA GLY A 375 -17.59 -0.38 14.72
C GLY A 375 -16.68 -0.14 13.52
N VAL A 376 -15.75 0.83 13.59
CA VAL A 376 -14.94 1.27 12.42
C VAL A 376 -14.14 0.13 11.80
N PHE A 377 -13.69 -0.83 12.59
CA PHE A 377 -12.87 -1.96 12.14
C PHE A 377 -13.65 -3.29 12.15
N GLN A 378 -14.98 -3.27 12.19
CA GLN A 378 -15.77 -4.50 12.05
C GLN A 378 -15.76 -4.99 10.59
N PRO A 379 -15.81 -6.31 10.34
CA PRO A 379 -15.97 -7.40 11.30
C PRO A 379 -14.69 -7.84 12.05
N TYR A 380 -13.54 -7.22 11.75
CA TYR A 380 -12.22 -7.66 12.24
C TYR A 380 -11.99 -7.43 13.73
N SER A 381 -12.44 -6.29 14.23
CA SER A 381 -12.18 -5.85 15.59
C SER A 381 -13.32 -5.03 16.15
N GLY A 382 -13.75 -5.37 17.36
CA GLY A 382 -14.58 -4.50 18.20
C GLY A 382 -13.77 -3.58 19.11
N VAL A 383 -12.44 -3.57 18.98
CA VAL A 383 -11.58 -2.73 19.80
C VAL A 383 -11.82 -1.27 19.42
N LYS A 384 -12.20 -0.47 20.42
CA LYS A 384 -12.30 0.97 20.27
C LYS A 384 -10.90 1.57 20.11
N THR A 385 -10.73 2.33 19.05
CA THR A 385 -9.45 2.91 18.64
C THR A 385 -9.53 4.43 18.59
N SER A 386 -8.38 5.08 18.53
CA SER A 386 -8.26 6.52 18.39
C SER A 386 -7.12 6.86 17.45
N VAL A 387 -7.28 7.98 16.74
CA VAL A 387 -6.20 8.60 15.96
C VAL A 387 -5.46 9.59 16.86
N LEU A 388 -4.14 9.50 16.89
CA LEU A 388 -3.28 10.55 17.44
C LEU A 388 -2.67 11.35 16.30
N ILE A 389 -2.77 12.68 16.38
CA ILE A 389 -2.05 13.61 15.52
C ILE A 389 -1.04 14.36 16.36
N PHE A 390 0.24 14.25 16.03
CA PHE A 390 1.30 14.92 16.79
C PHE A 390 2.48 15.34 15.93
N LYS A 391 3.25 16.30 16.45
CA LYS A 391 4.46 16.84 15.82
C LYS A 391 5.66 16.64 16.74
N LYS A 392 6.78 16.14 16.23
CA LYS A 392 8.04 15.99 16.96
C LYS A 392 8.57 17.37 17.36
N LYS A 393 8.85 17.55 18.65
CA LYS A 393 9.46 18.76 19.17
C LYS A 393 10.93 18.84 18.70
N PRO A 394 11.45 20.03 18.38
CA PRO A 394 12.88 20.23 18.16
C PRO A 394 13.71 19.80 19.37
N ASP A 395 13.24 20.19 20.56
CA ASP A 395 13.87 19.89 21.85
C ASP A 395 12.93 19.04 22.71
N SER A 396 13.50 18.04 23.39
CA SER A 396 12.74 17.15 24.27
C SER A 396 12.45 17.83 25.60
N LYS A 397 11.23 18.36 25.74
CA LYS A 397 10.78 18.98 26.98
C LYS A 397 9.27 18.82 27.15
N LEU A 398 8.87 18.41 28.34
CA LEU A 398 7.47 18.45 28.76
C LEU A 398 7.04 19.92 28.90
N ASP A 399 5.95 20.29 28.25
CA ASP A 399 5.34 21.61 28.40
C ASP A 399 3.91 21.43 28.92
N GLU A 400 3.70 21.79 30.18
CA GLU A 400 2.41 21.66 30.87
C GLU A 400 1.36 22.64 30.33
N ASN A 401 1.76 23.63 29.51
CA ASN A 401 0.84 24.58 28.90
C ASN A 401 0.26 24.08 27.56
N GLU A 402 0.79 22.99 27.00
CA GLU A 402 0.29 22.43 25.75
C GLU A 402 -1.18 22.03 25.87
N LYS A 403 -1.97 22.47 24.90
CA LYS A 403 -3.38 22.11 24.78
C LYS A 403 -3.54 20.99 23.76
N ILE A 404 -4.32 19.97 24.14
CA ILE A 404 -4.62 18.81 23.32
C ILE A 404 -6.10 18.85 23.00
N TRP A 405 -6.44 18.76 21.71
CA TRP A 405 -7.84 18.64 21.29
C TRP A 405 -8.33 17.20 21.42
N PHE A 406 -9.47 17.00 22.05
CA PHE A 406 -10.15 15.70 22.11
C PHE A 406 -11.42 15.77 21.29
N PHE A 407 -11.51 14.92 20.27
CA PHE A 407 -12.70 14.78 19.43
C PHE A 407 -13.33 13.40 19.65
N ASN A 408 -14.65 13.37 19.78
CA ASN A 408 -15.42 12.13 19.87
C ASN A 408 -16.24 11.96 18.58
N MET A 409 -15.75 11.14 17.66
CA MET A 409 -16.44 10.84 16.41
C MET A 409 -17.68 9.99 16.72
N GLN A 410 -18.87 10.51 16.38
CA GLN A 410 -20.14 9.82 16.64
C GLN A 410 -20.46 8.74 15.60
N GLY A 411 -19.97 8.92 14.37
CA GLY A 411 -20.08 7.99 13.25
C GLY A 411 -19.00 8.31 12.23
N ASP A 412 -18.55 7.30 11.50
CA ASP A 412 -17.47 7.40 10.52
C ASP A 412 -17.97 7.52 9.06
N GLY A 413 -19.26 7.33 8.82
CA GLY A 413 -19.90 7.48 7.51
C GLY A 413 -21.20 6.72 7.43
#